data_AF-A0A523VKE5-F1
#
_entry.id   AF-A0A523VKE5-F1
#
_cell.length_a   1.000
_cell.length_b   1.000
_cell.length_c   1.000
_cell.angle_alpha   90.00
_cell.angle_beta   90.00
_cell.angle_gamma   90.00
#
_symmetry.space_group_name_H-M   'P 1'
#
loop_
_entity.id
_entity.type
_entity.pdbx_description
1 polymer ?
#
loop_
_entity_poly.entity_id
_entity_poly.type
_entity_poly.pdbx_seq_one_letter_code
_entity_poly.pdbx_strand_id
1 'polypeptide(L)'
;MRYKCVTCAVEFDTIEQLARHKQQHQAGSRSSPGVLCLGCGKGIPLEPSKANYSGPLTCPNCRRTLTVVTEDGEVVVARLG
;
A
#
# COMPACT_ATOMS: atom_id res chain seq x y z
N MET A 1 28.07 -11.14 17.44
CA MET A 1 27.54 -11.01 16.07
C MET A 1 26.44 -9.98 16.10
N ARG A 2 26.44 -8.99 15.20
CA ARG A 2 25.35 -8.02 15.07
C ARG A 2 24.45 -8.41 13.89
N TYR A 3 23.15 -8.23 14.06
CA TYR A 3 22.13 -8.58 13.08
C TYR A 3 21.73 -7.33 12.31
N LYS A 4 22.00 -7.29 11.01
CA LYS A 4 21.72 -6.12 10.16
C LYS A 4 20.49 -6.35 9.30
N CYS A 5 19.58 -5.38 9.29
CA CYS A 5 18.43 -5.40 8.39
C CYS A 5 18.88 -5.04 6.97
N VAL A 6 18.63 -5.93 6.00
CA VAL A 6 18.98 -5.70 4.58
C VAL A 6 18.19 -4.55 3.96
N THR A 7 16.97 -4.28 4.45
CA THR A 7 16.05 -3.29 3.88
C THR A 7 16.43 -1.86 4.21
N CYS A 8 16.93 -1.61 5.43
CA CYS A 8 17.21 -0.25 5.93
C CYS A 8 18.56 -0.10 6.63
N ALA A 9 19.40 -1.13 6.58
CA ALA A 9 20.75 -1.18 7.13
C ALA A 9 20.88 -0.96 8.65
N VAL A 10 19.78 -0.96 9.42
CA VAL A 10 19.81 -0.85 10.89
C VAL A 10 20.41 -2.11 11.52
N GLU A 11 21.25 -1.91 12.52
CA GLU A 11 21.93 -2.98 13.27
C GLU A 11 21.22 -3.25 14.60
N PHE A 12 21.17 -4.52 14.97
CA PHE A 12 20.57 -5.01 16.20
C PHE A 12 21.52 -5.98 16.91
N ASP A 13 21.42 -6.05 18.23
CA ASP A 13 22.29 -6.90 19.05
C ASP A 13 21.79 -8.36 19.08
N THR A 14 20.48 -8.58 18.90
CA THR A 14 19.87 -9.91 18.91
C THR A 14 18.99 -10.17 17.68
N ILE A 15 18.82 -11.47 17.35
CA ILE A 15 17.98 -11.91 16.23
C ILE A 15 16.50 -11.59 16.47
N GLU A 16 16.03 -11.62 17.72
CA GLU A 16 14.65 -11.29 18.09
C GLU A 16 14.33 -9.81 17.81
N GLN A 17 15.28 -8.91 18.06
CA GLN A 17 15.12 -7.50 17.71
C GLN A 17 15.06 -7.29 16.20
N LEU A 18 15.91 -7.97 15.43
CA LEU A 18 15.84 -7.95 13.97
C LEU A 18 14.51 -8.52 13.45
N ALA A 19 14.00 -9.61 14.04
CA ALA A 19 12.75 -10.24 13.64
C ALA A 19 11.55 -9.31 13.89
N ARG A 20 11.45 -8.68 15.06
CA ARG A 20 10.42 -7.68 15.36
C ARG A 20 10.53 -6.45 14.46
N HIS A 21 11.74 -6.02 14.15
CA HIS A 21 11.97 -4.92 13.21
C HIS A 21 11.55 -5.27 11.78
N LYS A 22 11.83 -6.50 11.31
CA LYS A 22 11.36 -7.00 10.01
C LYS A 22 9.84 -7.01 9.91
N GLN A 23 9.14 -7.31 11.00
CA GLN A 23 7.68 -7.21 11.02
C GLN A 23 7.16 -5.79 10.82
N GLN A 24 7.91 -4.74 11.18
CA GLN A 24 7.51 -3.36 10.88
C GLN A 24 7.61 -3.03 9.39
N HIS A 25 8.59 -3.60 8.68
CA HIS A 25 8.63 -3.53 7.22
C HIS A 25 7.43 -4.24 6.58
N GLN A 26 7.01 -5.37 7.15
CA GLN A 26 5.82 -6.09 6.70
C GLN A 26 4.49 -5.42 7.11
N ALA A 27 4.45 -4.73 8.25
CA ALA A 27 3.27 -3.99 8.72
C ALA A 27 3.07 -2.70 7.93
N GLY A 28 4.14 -2.05 7.47
CA GLY A 28 4.09 -0.96 6.49
C GLY A 28 3.85 -1.43 5.06
N SER A 29 4.10 -2.71 4.77
CA SER A 29 3.74 -3.39 3.52
C SER A 29 2.50 -4.26 3.68
N ARG A 30 1.61 -3.94 4.64
CA ARG A 30 0.24 -4.42 4.50
C ARG A 30 -0.22 -3.78 3.21
N SER A 31 -0.40 -4.59 2.19
CA SER A 31 -1.08 -4.24 0.95
C SER A 31 -2.38 -3.56 1.33
N SER A 32 -2.35 -2.25 1.60
CA SER A 32 -3.55 -1.46 1.58
C SER A 32 -4.08 -1.67 0.18
N PRO A 33 -5.32 -2.16 0.02
CA PRO A 33 -5.91 -2.26 -1.30
C PRO A 33 -5.74 -0.87 -1.92
N GLY A 34 -4.93 -0.82 -2.97
CA GLY A 34 -4.39 0.44 -3.47
C GLY A 34 -4.69 0.47 -4.94
N VAL A 35 -5.39 1.49 -5.39
CA VAL A 35 -5.65 1.64 -6.83
C VAL A 35 -4.44 2.30 -7.44
N LEU A 36 -3.86 1.69 -8.47
CA LEU A 36 -2.83 2.37 -9.25
C LEU A 36 -3.47 3.48 -10.09
N CYS A 37 -3.00 4.71 -9.92
CA CYS A 37 -3.49 5.81 -10.74
C CYS A 37 -3.03 5.62 -12.19
N LEU A 38 -3.98 5.40 -13.10
CA LEU A 38 -3.68 5.26 -14.54
C LEU A 38 -3.12 6.55 -15.18
N GLY A 39 -3.26 7.70 -14.52
CA GLY A 39 -2.75 8.98 -15.02
C GLY A 39 -1.30 9.30 -14.64
N CYS A 40 -0.81 8.80 -13.50
CA CYS A 40 0.54 9.10 -13.01
C CYS A 40 1.33 7.88 -12.51
N GLY A 41 0.74 6.68 -12.56
CA GLY A 41 1.37 5.41 -12.15
C GLY A 41 1.53 5.24 -10.64
N LYS A 42 1.08 6.20 -9.82
CA LYS A 42 1.25 6.13 -8.36
C LYS A 42 0.09 5.41 -7.68
N GLY A 43 0.39 4.61 -6.66
CA GLY A 43 -0.61 3.97 -5.81
C GLY A 43 -1.44 5.00 -5.04
N ILE A 44 -2.75 4.83 -5.08
CA ILE A 44 -3.72 5.58 -4.29
C ILE A 44 -4.19 4.65 -3.18
N PRO A 45 -3.94 4.98 -1.91
CA PRO A 45 -4.40 4.15 -0.81
C PRO A 45 -5.93 4.13 -0.79
N LEU A 46 -6.54 2.94 -0.82
CA LEU A 46 -7.94 2.78 -0.44
C LEU A 46 -8.01 2.42 1.03
N GLU A 47 -8.99 3.03 1.69
CA GLU A 47 -9.36 2.65 3.04
C GLU A 47 -10.02 1.27 3.01
N PRO A 48 -9.80 0.42 4.03
CA PRO A 48 -10.44 -0.89 4.12
C PRO A 48 -11.98 -0.79 4.17
N SER A 49 -12.54 0.35 4.59
CA SER A 49 -13.97 0.63 4.54
C SER A 49 -14.54 0.71 3.12
N LYS A 50 -13.69 0.84 2.09
CA LYS A 50 -14.06 0.83 0.68
C LYS A 50 -13.87 -0.54 0.03
N ALA A 51 -14.06 -1.62 0.79
CA ALA A 51 -13.97 -2.98 0.26
C ALA A 51 -15.01 -3.27 -0.84
N ASN A 52 -16.21 -2.69 -0.73
CA ASN A 52 -17.28 -2.77 -1.74
C ASN A 52 -17.70 -1.35 -2.14
N TYR A 53 -16.86 -0.66 -2.91
CA TYR A 53 -17.05 0.72 -3.32
C TYR A 53 -17.03 0.84 -4.83
N SER A 54 -18.01 1.56 -5.38
CA SER A 54 -18.06 1.93 -6.79
C SER A 54 -18.21 3.43 -6.90
N GLY A 55 -17.21 4.11 -7.46
CA GLY A 55 -17.29 5.55 -7.61
C GLY A 55 -15.99 6.24 -8.02
N PRO A 56 -16.02 7.59 -8.12
CA PRO A 56 -14.86 8.38 -8.48
C PRO A 56 -13.88 8.48 -7.30
N LEU A 57 -12.61 8.15 -7.58
CA LEU A 57 -11.47 8.30 -6.68
C LEU A 57 -10.53 9.37 -7.26
N THR A 58 -10.19 10.38 -6.46
CA THR A 58 -9.27 11.44 -6.87
C THR A 58 -7.85 11.09 -6.43
N CYS A 59 -6.91 11.07 -7.37
CA CYS A 59 -5.51 10.83 -7.07
C CYS A 59 -4.89 12.02 -6.30
N PRO A 60 -4.31 11.82 -5.10
CA PRO A 60 -3.68 12.91 -4.36
C PRO A 60 -2.42 13.47 -5.03
N ASN A 61 -1.79 12.70 -5.92
CA ASN A 61 -0.54 13.09 -6.58
C ASN A 61 -0.75 13.97 -7.82
N CYS A 62 -1.73 13.63 -8.67
CA CYS A 62 -1.95 14.33 -9.95
C CYS A 62 -3.34 14.97 -10.05
N ARG A 63 -4.16 14.86 -9.00
CA ARG A 63 -5.54 15.37 -8.92
C ARG A 63 -6.49 14.89 -10.02
N ARG A 64 -6.15 13.83 -10.73
CA ARG A 64 -7.05 13.18 -11.69
C ARG A 64 -8.09 12.33 -10.96
N THR A 65 -9.29 12.38 -11.49
CA THR A 65 -10.41 11.53 -11.06
C THR A 65 -10.43 10.26 -11.90
N LEU A 66 -10.56 9.12 -11.24
CA LEU A 66 -10.66 7.81 -11.88
C LEU A 66 -11.78 7.02 -11.22
N THR A 67 -12.61 6.38 -12.02
CA THR A 67 -13.69 5.54 -11.50
C THR A 67 -13.11 4.19 -11.12
N VAL A 68 -13.32 3.80 -9.86
CA VAL A 68 -12.83 2.54 -9.31
C VAL A 68 -14.02 1.75 -8.80
N VAL A 69 -13.96 0.43 -9.03
CA VAL A 69 -14.89 -0.52 -8.45
C VAL A 69 -14.07 -1.52 -7.67
N THR A 70 -14.40 -1.67 -6.40
CA THR A 70 -13.84 -2.65 -5.50
C THR A 70 -14.92 -3.63 -5.07
N GLU A 71 -14.57 -4.91 -5.04
CA GLU A 71 -15.40 -6.01 -4.55
C GLU A 71 -14.57 -6.81 -3.54
N ASP A 72 -15.10 -7.04 -2.33
CA ASP A 72 -14.41 -7.73 -1.23
C ASP A 72 -12.99 -7.22 -0.90
N GLY A 73 -12.70 -5.93 -1.17
CA GLY A 73 -11.38 -5.34 -0.95
C GLY A 73 -10.41 -5.50 -2.12
N GLU A 74 -10.81 -6.16 -3.20
CA GLU A 74 -10.04 -6.24 -4.44
C GLU A 74 -10.53 -5.22 -5.47
N VAL A 75 -9.61 -4.59 -6.20
CA VAL A 75 -9.95 -3.62 -7.25
C VAL A 75 -10.25 -4.38 -8.54
N VAL A 76 -11.52 -4.49 -8.89
CA VAL A 76 -11.97 -5.21 -10.09
C VAL A 76 -12.01 -4.32 -11.33
N VAL A 77 -12.23 -3.01 -11.17
CA VAL A 77 -12.26 -2.04 -12.27
C VAL A 77 -11.55 -0.76 -11.87
N ALA A 78 -10.69 -0.26 -12.74
CA ALA A 78 -10.14 1.10 -12.66
C ALA A 78 -10.13 1.71 -14.06
N ARG A 79 -10.78 2.86 -14.24
CA ARG A 79 -10.79 3.62 -15.50
C ARG A 79 -10.60 5.10 -15.25
N LEU A 80 -9.92 5.78 -16.17
CA LEU A 80 -9.86 7.24 -16.18
C LEU A 80 -11.22 7.78 -16.62
N GLY A 81 -11.76 8.72 -15.83
CA GLY A 81 -12.98 9.45 -16.16
C GLY A 81 -12.73 10.60 -17.11
#